data_AF-A0A254TYX9-F1
#
_entry.id   AF-A0A254TYX9-F1
#
_cell.length_a   1.000
_cell.length_b   1.000
_cell.length_c   1.000
_cell.angle_alpha   90.00
_cell.angle_beta   90.00
_cell.angle_gamma   90.00
#
_symmetry.space_group_name_H-M   'P 1'
#
loop_
_entity.id
_entity.type
_entity.pdbx_description
1 polymer ?
#
loop_
_entity_poly.entity_id
_entity_poly.type
_entity_poly.pdbx_seq_one_letter_code
_entity_poly.pdbx_strand_id
1 'polypeptide(L)'
;MDSNFGIYISSPLVTFIVGPTRKEITVHSDPLASLSSTLHCLLNGPMLEAKTHHVDWSEVVDEDTFIRLCEYAYVRDYTPPSCTERSYQTLVSASGMAEKQTEAGEWGGHSSLSITKKSKRKNN
;
A
#
# COMPACT_ATOMS: atom_id res chain seq x y z
N MET A 1 -28.30 15.60 19.75
CA MET A 1 -27.82 14.33 19.16
C MET A 1 -26.89 14.73 18.05
N ASP A 2 -25.60 14.65 18.27
CA ASP A 2 -24.63 14.96 17.22
C ASP A 2 -24.58 13.75 16.30
N SER A 3 -25.02 13.93 15.05
CA SER A 3 -24.85 12.89 14.03
C SER A 3 -23.36 12.71 13.74
N ASN A 4 -22.94 11.52 13.30
CA ASN A 4 -21.55 11.33 12.85
C ASN A 4 -21.12 12.40 11.84
N PHE A 5 -22.06 12.83 10.99
CA PHE A 5 -21.82 13.94 10.07
C PHE A 5 -21.51 15.25 10.79
N GLY A 6 -22.29 15.62 11.82
CA GLY A 6 -22.04 16.82 12.64
C GLY A 6 -20.68 16.79 13.33
N ILE A 7 -20.27 15.63 13.84
CA ILE A 7 -18.94 15.42 14.42
C ILE A 7 -17.86 15.65 13.34
N TYR A 8 -18.02 15.02 12.17
CA TYR A 8 -17.05 15.12 11.09
C TYR A 8 -16.85 16.54 10.57
N ILE A 9 -17.92 17.29 10.29
CA ILE A 9 -17.81 18.66 9.78
C ILE A 9 -17.30 19.67 10.82
N SER A 10 -17.34 19.31 12.11
CA SER A 10 -16.83 20.16 13.19
C SER A 10 -15.38 19.87 13.54
N SER A 11 -14.81 18.80 12.99
CA SER A 11 -13.42 18.41 13.26
C SER A 11 -12.41 19.32 12.53
N PRO A 12 -11.16 19.43 13.01
CA PRO A 12 -10.14 20.24 12.37
C PRO A 12 -9.92 19.87 10.90
N LEU A 13 -9.65 20.89 10.08
CA LEU A 13 -9.25 20.71 8.70
C LEU A 13 -7.75 20.38 8.62
N VAL A 14 -7.39 19.48 7.69
CA VAL A 14 -6.01 19.09 7.39
C VAL A 14 -5.83 19.14 5.88
N THR A 15 -4.70 19.71 5.44
CA THR A 15 -4.34 19.81 4.02
C THR A 15 -3.33 18.73 3.67
N PHE A 16 -3.69 17.90 2.69
CA PHE A 16 -2.81 16.89 2.11
C PHE A 16 -2.24 17.39 0.79
N ILE A 17 -0.93 17.21 0.60
CA ILE A 17 -0.25 17.41 -0.67
C ILE A 17 -0.12 16.03 -1.33
N VAL A 18 -0.73 15.84 -2.50
CA VAL A 18 -0.82 14.52 -3.14
C VAL A 18 -0.40 14.57 -4.61
N GLY A 19 0.09 13.43 -5.09
CA GLY A 19 0.50 13.23 -6.47
C GLY A 19 1.73 14.05 -6.89
N PRO A 20 2.28 13.74 -8.08
CA PRO A 20 3.49 14.38 -8.61
C PRO A 20 3.28 15.86 -8.95
N THR A 21 2.03 16.28 -9.13
CA THR A 21 1.61 17.68 -9.33
C THR A 21 1.59 18.48 -8.03
N ARG A 22 1.80 17.81 -6.87
CA ARG A 22 1.74 18.37 -5.52
C ARG A 22 0.41 19.10 -5.26
N LYS A 23 -0.70 18.47 -5.64
CA LYS A 23 -2.03 19.05 -5.45
C LYS A 23 -2.38 19.11 -3.98
N GLU A 24 -2.87 20.27 -3.54
CA GLU A 24 -3.36 20.47 -2.18
C GLU A 24 -4.84 20.12 -2.08
N ILE A 25 -5.19 19.27 -1.12
CA ILE A 25 -6.56 18.84 -0.85
C ILE A 25 -6.82 18.96 0.65
N THR A 26 -7.75 19.82 1.03
CA THR A 26 -8.14 20.03 2.44
C THR A 26 -9.39 19.25 2.79
N VAL A 27 -9.33 18.49 3.88
CA VAL A 27 -10.43 17.65 4.39
C VAL A 27 -10.55 17.74 5.91
N HIS A 28 -11.72 17.42 6.45
CA HIS A 28 -11.89 17.19 7.89
C HIS A 28 -11.10 15.96 8.35
N SER A 29 -10.44 16.07 9.50
CA SER A 29 -9.55 15.06 10.08
C SER A 29 -10.29 13.80 10.55
N ASP A 30 -11.43 13.95 11.21
CA ASP A 30 -12.12 12.84 11.88
C ASP A 30 -12.61 11.72 10.95
N PRO A 31 -13.17 11.99 9.75
CA PRO A 31 -13.50 10.94 8.79
C PRO A 31 -12.32 9.99 8.53
N LEU A 32 -11.14 10.54 8.22
CA LEU A 32 -9.94 9.74 7.93
C LEU A 32 -9.38 9.09 9.20
N ALA A 33 -9.33 9.84 10.31
CA ALA A 33 -8.87 9.32 11.60
C ALA A 33 -9.70 8.12 12.07
N SER A 34 -10.99 8.06 11.71
CA SER A 34 -11.87 6.94 12.06
C SER A 34 -11.57 5.65 11.30
N LEU A 35 -10.81 5.71 10.19
CA LEU A 35 -10.50 4.55 9.37
C LEU A 35 -9.45 3.63 9.98
N SER A 36 -8.48 4.19 10.72
CA SER A 36 -7.43 3.40 11.37
C SER A 36 -6.75 4.16 12.50
N SER A 37 -6.18 3.43 13.45
CA SER A 37 -5.36 4.00 14.52
C SER A 37 -4.14 4.77 14.00
N THR A 38 -3.55 4.31 12.89
CA THR A 38 -2.42 4.99 12.24
C THR A 38 -2.81 6.36 11.71
N LEU A 39 -3.94 6.46 10.99
CA LEU A 39 -4.44 7.74 10.50
C LEU A 39 -4.88 8.66 11.64
N HIS A 40 -5.45 8.09 12.71
CA HIS A 40 -5.74 8.86 13.91
C HIS A 40 -4.47 9.48 14.53
N CYS A 41 -3.39 8.70 14.64
CA CYS A 41 -2.10 9.20 15.15
C CYS A 41 -1.49 10.26 14.23
N LEU A 42 -1.60 10.08 12.92
CA LEU A 42 -1.10 11.03 11.92
C LEU A 42 -1.81 12.39 12.00
N LEU A 43 -3.13 12.39 12.17
CA LEU A 43 -3.96 13.59 12.06
C LEU A 43 -4.22 14.27 13.39
N ASN A 44 -4.35 13.49 14.48
CA ASN A 44 -4.76 13.97 15.80
C ASN A 44 -3.72 13.64 16.90
N GLY A 45 -2.61 12.99 16.54
CA GLY A 45 -1.59 12.53 17.49
C GLY A 45 -0.43 13.52 17.69
N PRO A 46 0.72 13.05 18.19
CA PRO A 46 1.85 13.91 18.54
C PRO A 46 2.78 14.26 17.35
N MET A 47 2.47 13.75 16.15
CA MET A 47 3.29 13.90 14.94
C MET A 47 3.33 15.35 14.46
N LEU A 48 4.27 15.67 13.56
CA LEU A 48 4.41 17.03 13.04
C LEU A 48 3.18 17.43 12.24
N GLU A 49 2.66 16.50 11.45
CA GLU A 49 1.52 16.64 10.56
C GLU A 49 0.24 17.02 11.33
N ALA A 50 0.00 16.39 12.48
CA ALA A 50 -1.12 16.73 13.36
C ALA A 50 -1.02 18.14 13.94
N LYS A 51 0.20 18.66 14.14
CA LYS A 51 0.44 20.01 14.67
C LYS A 51 0.36 21.09 13.61
N THR A 52 0.84 20.79 12.41
CA THR A 52 0.87 21.73 11.28
C THR A 52 -0.42 21.70 10.48
N HIS A 53 -1.26 20.66 10.64
CA HIS A 53 -2.40 20.38 9.78
C HIS A 53 -2.00 20.25 8.30
N HIS A 54 -0.77 19.78 8.04
CA HIS A 54 -0.22 19.58 6.71
C HIS A 54 0.44 18.21 6.61
N VAL A 55 0.03 17.42 5.62
CA VAL A 55 0.57 16.08 5.33
C VAL A 55 1.12 16.07 3.90
N ASP A 56 2.41 15.75 3.71
CA ASP A 56 2.99 15.61 2.38
C ASP A 56 3.04 14.13 1.96
N TRP A 57 2.18 13.77 1.00
CA TRP A 57 2.09 12.46 0.35
C TRP A 57 2.35 12.57 -1.16
N SER A 58 3.01 13.63 -1.65
CA SER A 58 3.20 13.87 -3.09
C SER A 58 3.88 12.72 -3.81
N GLU A 59 4.81 12.04 -3.12
CA GLU A 59 5.60 10.95 -3.67
C GLU A 59 5.01 9.56 -3.42
N VAL A 60 3.98 9.45 -2.57
CA VAL A 60 3.51 8.15 -2.06
C VAL A 60 2.12 7.78 -2.59
N VAL A 61 1.26 8.77 -2.81
CA VAL A 61 -0.15 8.54 -3.16
C VAL A 61 -0.54 9.40 -4.35
N ASP A 62 -1.13 8.77 -5.37
CA ASP A 62 -1.71 9.48 -6.50
C ASP A 62 -3.02 10.20 -6.11
N GLU A 63 -3.36 11.24 -6.87
CA GLU A 63 -4.53 12.08 -6.56
C GLU A 63 -5.82 11.25 -6.49
N ASP A 64 -6.06 10.37 -7.45
CA ASP A 64 -7.34 9.65 -7.55
C ASP A 64 -7.50 8.61 -6.43
N THR A 65 -6.41 7.97 -6.01
CA THR A 65 -6.37 7.04 -4.87
C THR A 65 -6.68 7.79 -3.58
N PHE A 66 -6.12 8.99 -3.39
CA PHE A 66 -6.44 9.81 -2.22
C PHE A 66 -7.90 10.27 -2.22
N ILE A 67 -8.45 10.68 -3.36
CA ILE A 67 -9.86 11.04 -3.48
C ILE A 67 -10.76 9.86 -3.10
N ARG A 68 -10.47 8.64 -3.57
CA ARG A 68 -11.23 7.43 -3.20
C ARG A 68 -11.16 7.11 -1.71
N LEU A 69 -9.99 7.31 -1.08
CA LEU A 69 -9.86 7.19 0.37
C LEU A 69 -10.78 8.19 1.09
N CYS A 70 -10.85 9.43 0.58
CA CYS A 70 -11.75 10.46 1.11
C CYS A 70 -13.22 10.07 0.91
N GLU A 71 -13.64 9.65 -0.28
CA GLU A 71 -14.99 9.14 -0.52
C GLU A 71 -15.36 8.08 0.52
N TYR A 72 -14.52 7.06 0.67
CA TYR A 72 -14.76 5.99 1.63
C TYR A 72 -14.82 6.50 3.09
N ALA A 73 -13.98 7.47 3.46
CA ALA A 73 -13.99 8.08 4.79
C ALA A 73 -15.32 8.77 5.11
N TYR A 74 -15.89 9.49 4.14
CA TYR A 74 -17.11 10.28 4.35
C TYR A 74 -18.40 9.47 4.17
N VAL A 75 -18.48 8.62 3.14
CA VAL A 75 -19.74 7.96 2.75
C VAL A 75 -19.73 6.44 2.94
N ARG A 76 -18.59 5.85 3.35
CA ARG A 76 -18.39 4.39 3.48
C ARG A 76 -18.57 3.62 2.17
N ASP A 77 -18.36 4.32 1.07
CA ASP A 77 -18.37 3.81 -0.29
C ASP A 77 -17.39 4.63 -1.14
N TYR A 78 -16.93 4.10 -2.27
CA TYR A 78 -16.05 4.82 -3.19
C TYR A 78 -16.23 4.33 -4.62
N THR A 79 -15.88 5.16 -5.61
CA THR A 79 -15.95 4.78 -7.02
C THR A 79 -14.66 4.07 -7.44
N PRO A 80 -14.67 2.74 -7.70
CA PRO A 80 -13.47 2.02 -8.10
C PRO A 80 -13.00 2.46 -9.49
N PRO A 81 -11.69 2.35 -9.80
CA PRO A 81 -11.20 2.59 -11.14
C PRO A 81 -11.80 1.58 -12.14
N SER A 82 -11.93 1.97 -13.41
CA SER A 82 -12.35 1.06 -14.46
C SER A 82 -11.39 -0.13 -14.53
N CYS A 83 -11.90 -1.36 -14.51
CA CYS A 83 -11.10 -2.55 -14.70
C CYS A 83 -10.62 -2.60 -16.16
N THR A 84 -9.39 -2.14 -16.42
CA THR A 84 -8.73 -2.35 -17.70
C THR A 84 -8.02 -3.70 -17.65
N GLU A 85 -8.41 -4.59 -18.55
CA GLU A 85 -7.76 -5.89 -18.73
C GLU A 85 -6.30 -5.63 -19.10
N ARG A 86 -5.37 -6.00 -18.21
CA ARG A 86 -3.93 -5.86 -18.45
C ARG A 86 -3.55 -6.81 -19.57
N SER A 87 -3.58 -6.34 -20.82
CA SER A 87 -3.27 -7.17 -21.99
C SER A 87 -1.90 -7.83 -21.84
N TYR A 88 -1.87 -9.17 -21.89
CA TYR A 88 -0.68 -10.01 -21.74
C TYR A 88 0.44 -9.72 -22.75
N GLN A 89 0.20 -8.89 -23.77
CA GLN A 89 1.18 -8.52 -24.79
C GLN A 89 2.46 -7.87 -24.25
N THR A 90 2.45 -7.21 -23.09
CA THR A 90 3.65 -6.56 -22.54
C THR A 90 4.66 -7.55 -21.92
N LEU A 91 4.22 -8.76 -21.51
CA LEU A 91 5.12 -9.75 -20.90
C LEU A 91 5.94 -10.53 -21.93
N VAL A 92 5.51 -10.58 -23.19
CA VAL A 92 6.20 -11.34 -24.27
C VAL A 92 7.35 -10.54 -24.88
N SER A 93 7.34 -9.20 -24.80
CA SER A 93 8.42 -8.36 -25.33
C SER A 93 9.65 -8.29 -24.43
N ALA A 94 9.57 -8.71 -23.17
CA ALA A 94 10.69 -8.70 -22.23
C ALA A 94 11.51 -10.02 -22.22
N SER A 95 11.02 -11.09 -22.84
CA SER A 95 11.74 -12.39 -22.90
C SER A 95 12.49 -12.64 -24.21
N GLY A 96 12.56 -11.66 -25.11
CA GLY A 96 13.21 -11.79 -26.41
C GLY A 96 14.70 -11.44 -26.41
N MET A 97 15.55 -12.14 -25.64
CA MET A 97 17.01 -12.13 -25.84
C MET A 97 17.63 -13.51 -25.51
N ALA A 98 18.06 -14.18 -26.60
CA ALA A 98 19.09 -15.22 -26.72
C ALA A 98 18.84 -16.63 -26.11
N GLU A 99 18.21 -17.50 -26.90
CA GLU A 99 18.50 -18.93 -26.92
C GLU A 99 19.91 -19.15 -27.54
N LYS A 100 20.83 -19.76 -26.80
CA LYS A 100 21.98 -20.46 -27.40
C LYS A 100 22.12 -21.83 -26.77
N GLN A 101 21.68 -22.85 -27.49
CA GLN A 101 21.94 -24.25 -27.19
C GLN A 101 23.44 -24.55 -27.28
N THR A 102 23.98 -25.26 -26.30
CA THR A 102 25.17 -26.11 -26.48
C THR A 102 24.96 -27.41 -25.68
N GLU A 103 25.44 -28.50 -26.27
CA GLU A 103 25.09 -29.90 -26.06
C GLU A 103 25.33 -30.54 -24.67
N ALA A 104 24.55 -31.61 -24.50
CA ALA A 104 24.61 -32.77 -23.63
C ALA A 104 25.93 -33.11 -22.91
N GLY A 105 25.78 -33.42 -21.62
CA GLY A 105 26.73 -34.16 -20.79
C GLY A 105 25.97 -34.94 -19.71
N GLU A 106 25.54 -36.14 -20.09
CA GLU A 106 25.03 -37.28 -19.32
C GLU A 106 25.71 -37.51 -17.96
N TRP A 107 24.96 -37.60 -16.85
CA TRP A 107 25.14 -38.52 -15.70
C TRP A 107 23.78 -38.56 -14.97
N GLY A 108 23.09 -39.70 -14.88
CA GLY A 108 23.47 -40.81 -13.99
C GLY A 108 22.67 -40.65 -12.69
N GLY A 109 21.66 -41.51 -12.50
CA GLY A 109 20.72 -41.39 -11.40
C GLY A 109 21.32 -41.61 -10.01
N HIS A 110 20.50 -41.36 -8.98
CA HIS A 110 20.02 -42.40 -8.07
C HIS A 110 19.09 -41.76 -7.03
N SER A 111 17.89 -42.32 -6.96
CA SER A 111 17.00 -42.24 -5.81
C SER A 111 17.65 -42.94 -4.61
N SER A 112 17.57 -42.37 -3.41
CA SER A 112 17.07 -43.07 -2.21
C SER A 112 17.12 -42.20 -0.96
N LEU A 113 15.98 -42.17 -0.26
CA LEU A 113 15.77 -41.70 1.10
C LEU A 113 16.59 -42.54 2.11
N SER A 114 17.09 -41.93 3.18
CA SER A 114 16.73 -42.33 4.55
C SER A 114 17.41 -41.48 5.65
N ILE A 115 16.59 -41.26 6.68
CA ILE A 115 16.78 -40.55 7.94
C ILE A 115 17.86 -41.21 8.81
N THR A 116 18.62 -40.44 9.61
CA THR A 116 18.93 -40.81 11.01
C THR A 116 19.28 -39.61 11.90
N LYS A 117 18.73 -39.65 13.12
CA LYS A 117 18.89 -38.73 14.26
C LYS A 117 20.28 -38.86 14.93
N LYS A 118 20.77 -37.78 15.58
CA LYS A 118 21.42 -37.71 16.93
C LYS A 118 22.05 -36.32 17.12
N SER A 119 21.50 -35.43 17.96
CA SER A 119 21.78 -35.27 19.41
C SER A 119 23.27 -35.19 19.79
N LYS A 120 23.76 -33.98 20.18
CA LYS A 120 24.60 -33.80 21.38
C LYS A 120 24.78 -32.32 21.80
N ARG A 121 24.50 -32.07 23.08
CA ARG A 121 24.90 -30.90 23.91
C ARG A 121 26.44 -30.72 23.97
N LYS A 122 26.89 -29.46 24.15
CA LYS A 122 27.93 -28.99 25.12
C LYS A 122 28.05 -27.46 24.97
N ASN A 123 27.62 -26.67 25.95
CA ASN A 123 28.39 -26.07 27.07
C ASN A 123 29.60 -25.25 26.60
N ASN A 124 29.51 -23.92 26.75
CA ASN A 124 30.27 -23.19 27.76
C ASN A 124 29.50 -21.93 28.17
#